data_AF-A0A9X8WRB6-F1
#
_entry.id   AF-A0A9X8WRB6-F1
#
_cell.length_a   1.000
_cell.length_b   1.000
_cell.length_c   1.000
_cell.angle_alpha   90.00
_cell.angle_beta   90.00
_cell.angle_gamma   90.00
#
_symmetry.space_group_name_H-M   'P 1'
#
loop_
_entity.id
_entity.type
_entity.pdbx_description
1 polymer ?
#
loop_
_entity_poly.entity_id
_entity_poly.type
_entity_poly.pdbx_seq_one_letter_code
_entity_poly.pdbx_strand_id
1 'polypeptide(L)'
;MKLKSKISILIIFLTLAIYFSIGLLNNEDNLKIKTIKGDSNELDHININFGYALNGYINSYYTINGSNKTKKTELIKLQKDSKNTNNLIDVSSGSDLIAHVGFEMNEESKDINFVIDEKKEDLEKGVFPSEDSDKEIEYEKLDMNNFTRTRYKVDKSTDDYYAKILSSKRYKKYLYVSVLYATSDSSENNKEYSSTIDIIKINPENKKIKTIKSINLSNYFSEKYQNIENIGVSYASKYEDKMYILVNVLNTNIGDNSNSKFHLLEYNLEENKESIMELKTDSKMALAKAKLEANKLYMVMSNDYDNSSITELNLLTYNILDKSLDEDKYVLDNREKRGIRSIEIDSNKIVAYTSRLNSILSWDDKFMLYIINKNSKEIVYEGELQFNSSNSMLEFEIK
;
A
#
# COMPACT_ATOMS: atom_id res chain seq x y z
N MET A 1 -22.64 -5.80 -62.51
CA MET A 1 -23.19 -5.61 -61.14
C MET A 1 -22.13 -5.75 -60.03
N LYS A 2 -20.89 -5.24 -60.19
CA LYS A 2 -19.79 -5.40 -59.22
C LYS A 2 -19.34 -4.11 -58.49
N LEU A 3 -19.90 -2.93 -58.83
CA LEU A 3 -19.52 -1.66 -58.18
C LEU A 3 -20.22 -1.43 -56.82
N LYS A 4 -21.44 -1.96 -56.61
CA LYS A 4 -22.22 -1.69 -55.38
C LYS A 4 -21.63 -2.33 -54.12
N SER A 5 -20.94 -3.47 -54.23
CA SER A 5 -20.34 -4.18 -53.09
C SER A 5 -19.10 -3.48 -52.52
N LYS A 6 -18.27 -2.86 -53.36
CA LYS A 6 -17.07 -2.14 -52.91
C LYS A 6 -17.42 -0.84 -52.19
N ILE A 7 -18.48 -0.15 -52.61
CA ILE A 7 -18.95 1.08 -51.97
C ILE A 7 -19.50 0.79 -50.57
N SER A 8 -20.23 -0.32 -50.38
CA SER A 8 -20.71 -0.71 -49.05
C SER A 8 -19.58 -1.09 -48.10
N ILE A 9 -18.54 -1.80 -48.58
CA ILE A 9 -17.36 -2.13 -47.76
C ILE A 9 -16.57 -0.85 -47.40
N LEU A 10 -16.42 0.07 -48.36
CA LEU A 10 -15.74 1.35 -48.13
C LEU A 10 -16.50 2.22 -47.12
N ILE A 11 -17.84 2.25 -47.18
CA ILE A 11 -18.68 2.98 -46.21
C ILE A 11 -18.57 2.33 -44.82
N ILE A 12 -18.56 1.00 -44.72
CA ILE A 12 -18.36 0.30 -43.43
C ILE A 12 -16.98 0.63 -42.85
N PHE A 13 -15.92 0.59 -43.66
CA PHE A 13 -14.56 0.97 -43.24
C PHE A 13 -14.46 2.44 -42.85
N LEU A 14 -15.11 3.34 -43.59
CA LEU A 14 -15.11 4.77 -43.28
C LEU A 14 -15.90 5.07 -42.00
N THR A 15 -17.02 4.37 -41.78
CA THR A 15 -17.83 4.50 -40.55
C THR A 15 -17.05 3.96 -39.35
N LEU A 16 -16.37 2.81 -39.49
CA LEU A 16 -15.46 2.28 -38.46
C LEU A 16 -14.28 3.21 -38.22
N ALA A 17 -13.64 3.73 -39.27
CA ALA A 17 -12.51 4.65 -39.13
C ALA A 17 -12.93 5.97 -38.47
N ILE A 18 -14.11 6.50 -38.79
CA ILE A 18 -14.68 7.68 -38.12
C ILE A 18 -15.05 7.34 -36.67
N TYR A 19 -15.61 6.17 -36.38
CA TYR A 19 -15.92 5.73 -35.01
C TYR A 19 -14.64 5.55 -34.18
N PHE A 20 -13.59 4.96 -34.76
CA PHE A 20 -12.26 4.85 -34.17
C PHE A 20 -11.60 6.22 -34.03
N SER A 21 -11.74 7.12 -35.00
CA SER A 21 -11.15 8.46 -34.96
C SER A 21 -11.87 9.38 -33.98
N ILE A 22 -13.20 9.29 -33.85
CA ILE A 22 -14.00 9.97 -32.81
C ILE A 22 -13.68 9.37 -31.45
N GLY A 23 -13.53 8.04 -31.36
CA GLY A 23 -13.01 7.38 -30.17
C GLY A 23 -11.64 7.92 -29.78
N LEU A 24 -10.71 8.06 -30.73
CA LEU A 24 -9.37 8.61 -30.52
C LEU A 24 -9.35 10.14 -30.23
N LEU A 25 -10.24 10.92 -30.85
CA LEU A 25 -10.34 12.39 -30.68
C LEU A 25 -11.09 12.79 -29.40
N ASN A 26 -12.01 11.94 -28.90
CA ASN A 26 -12.64 12.10 -27.58
C ASN A 26 -11.87 11.40 -26.46
N ASN A 27 -10.84 10.61 -26.78
CA ASN A 27 -9.89 9.99 -25.85
C ASN A 27 -8.69 10.91 -25.62
N GLU A 28 -8.91 12.19 -25.30
CA GLU A 28 -8.00 12.73 -24.31
C GLU A 28 -8.34 12.00 -23.01
N ASP A 29 -7.38 11.22 -22.51
CA ASP A 29 -7.37 10.44 -21.27
C ASP A 29 -7.56 11.33 -20.01
N ASN A 30 -8.57 12.19 -20.02
CA ASN A 30 -8.92 13.07 -18.93
C ASN A 30 -9.92 12.31 -18.06
N LEU A 31 -9.39 11.62 -17.03
CA LEU A 31 -10.22 11.12 -15.94
C LEU A 31 -11.08 12.29 -15.42
N LYS A 32 -12.40 12.10 -15.39
CA LYS A 32 -13.35 13.09 -14.86
C LYS A 32 -14.06 12.50 -13.67
N ILE A 33 -14.29 13.33 -12.66
CA ILE A 33 -15.15 12.96 -11.54
C ILE A 33 -16.45 13.73 -11.71
N LYS A 34 -17.54 12.99 -11.86
CA LYS A 34 -18.87 13.56 -11.80
C LYS A 34 -19.32 13.56 -10.35
N THR A 35 -19.36 14.74 -9.73
CA THR A 35 -19.95 14.89 -8.40
C THR A 35 -21.42 14.46 -8.41
N ILE A 36 -21.78 13.59 -7.47
CA ILE A 36 -23.16 13.16 -7.22
C ILE A 36 -23.73 13.95 -6.04
N LYS A 37 -22.94 14.12 -4.98
CA LYS A 37 -23.33 14.83 -3.76
C LYS A 37 -22.10 15.43 -3.08
N GLY A 38 -22.28 16.53 -2.36
CA GLY A 38 -21.26 17.12 -1.49
C GLY A 38 -20.53 18.30 -2.10
N ASP A 39 -19.62 18.88 -1.32
CA ASP A 39 -18.79 20.01 -1.77
C ASP A 39 -17.61 19.49 -2.60
N SER A 40 -17.50 19.94 -3.86
CA SER A 40 -16.38 19.56 -4.73
C SER A 40 -15.02 20.04 -4.21
N ASN A 41 -14.97 21.04 -3.33
CA ASN A 41 -13.74 21.49 -2.69
C ASN A 41 -13.10 20.40 -1.82
N GLU A 42 -13.88 19.41 -1.38
CA GLU A 42 -13.35 18.24 -0.67
C GLU A 42 -12.30 17.46 -1.49
N LEU A 43 -12.34 17.58 -2.83
CA LEU A 43 -11.37 16.99 -3.73
C LEU A 43 -10.05 17.76 -3.85
N ASP A 44 -9.97 19.01 -3.38
CA ASP A 44 -8.74 19.82 -3.53
C ASP A 44 -7.57 19.25 -2.71
N HIS A 45 -7.91 18.48 -1.67
CA HIS A 45 -7.00 17.84 -0.73
C HIS A 45 -6.71 16.38 -1.07
N ILE A 46 -7.21 15.86 -2.19
CA ILE A 46 -7.02 14.46 -2.57
C ILE A 46 -6.29 14.42 -3.90
N ASN A 47 -5.11 13.82 -3.87
CA ASN A 47 -4.43 13.39 -5.06
C ASN A 47 -5.00 12.04 -5.48
N ILE A 48 -5.71 12.00 -6.60
CA ILE A 48 -6.10 10.73 -7.23
C ILE A 48 -5.01 10.37 -8.22
N ASN A 49 -4.27 9.32 -7.90
CA ASN A 49 -3.17 8.80 -8.68
C ASN A 49 -3.68 7.65 -9.56
N PHE A 50 -3.63 7.81 -10.89
CA PHE A 50 -3.97 6.71 -11.80
C PHE A 50 -2.85 6.44 -12.79
N GLY A 51 -2.67 5.15 -13.10
CA GLY A 51 -1.64 4.75 -14.05
C GLY A 51 -2.03 3.57 -14.92
N TYR A 52 -1.50 3.57 -16.14
CA TYR A 52 -1.69 2.51 -17.12
C TYR A 52 -0.66 1.41 -16.90
N ALA A 53 -1.13 0.20 -16.62
CA ALA A 53 -0.27 -0.96 -16.52
C ALA A 53 -0.05 -1.55 -17.92
N LEU A 54 1.17 -1.43 -18.46
CA LEU A 54 1.61 -2.18 -19.63
C LEU A 54 2.65 -3.18 -19.16
N ASN A 55 2.34 -4.48 -19.26
CA ASN A 55 3.20 -5.59 -18.80
C ASN A 55 3.61 -5.52 -17.31
N GLY A 56 2.72 -5.03 -16.43
CA GLY A 56 2.98 -4.97 -14.97
C GLY A 56 3.78 -3.73 -14.51
N TYR A 57 4.07 -2.80 -15.41
CA TYR A 57 4.75 -1.53 -15.11
C TYR A 57 3.76 -0.37 -15.24
N ILE A 58 3.75 0.51 -14.22
CA ILE A 58 2.97 1.75 -14.27
C ILE A 58 3.85 2.79 -14.98
N ASN A 59 3.43 3.20 -16.19
CA ASN A 59 4.25 4.04 -17.08
C ASN A 59 3.91 5.54 -17.01
N SER A 60 2.83 5.92 -16.33
CA SER A 60 2.42 7.31 -16.16
C SER A 60 1.54 7.42 -14.93
N TYR A 61 1.73 8.48 -14.15
CA TYR A 61 0.85 8.85 -13.04
C TYR A 61 0.19 10.17 -13.37
N TYR A 62 -1.09 10.24 -13.08
CA TYR A 62 -1.86 11.46 -13.22
C TYR A 62 -2.47 11.76 -11.87
N THR A 63 -2.29 13.00 -11.42
CA THR A 63 -2.91 13.52 -10.21
C THR A 63 -4.03 14.46 -10.59
N ILE A 64 -5.25 14.19 -10.12
CA ILE A 64 -6.39 15.10 -10.27
C ILE A 64 -6.65 15.79 -8.94
N ASN A 65 -6.60 17.12 -9.00
CA ASN A 65 -6.93 18.02 -7.91
C ASN A 65 -8.15 18.85 -8.29
N GLY A 66 -9.26 18.67 -7.57
CA GLY A 66 -10.45 19.50 -7.72
C GLY A 66 -10.89 19.74 -9.17
N SER A 67 -11.32 20.97 -9.46
CA SER A 67 -11.91 21.41 -10.73
C SER A 67 -10.93 21.44 -11.93
N ASN A 68 -10.50 20.26 -12.41
CA ASN A 68 -9.82 20.00 -13.69
C ASN A 68 -8.30 20.27 -13.77
N LYS A 69 -7.52 20.21 -12.68
CA LYS A 69 -6.05 20.25 -12.82
C LYS A 69 -5.47 18.84 -12.88
N THR A 70 -5.13 18.40 -14.08
CA THR A 70 -4.37 17.17 -14.34
C THR A 70 -2.87 17.50 -14.31
N LYS A 71 -2.13 17.11 -13.26
CA LYS A 71 -0.65 17.08 -13.32
C LYS A 71 -0.26 15.71 -13.87
N LYS A 72 0.29 15.65 -15.09
CA LYS A 72 0.92 14.44 -15.61
C LYS A 72 2.31 14.35 -15.00
N THR A 73 2.54 13.33 -14.18
CA THR A 73 3.86 12.97 -13.69
C THR A 73 4.26 11.67 -14.37
N GLU A 74 5.25 11.70 -15.24
CA GLU A 74 5.84 10.48 -15.80
C GLU A 74 6.71 9.83 -14.73
N LEU A 75 6.11 9.00 -13.86
CA LEU A 75 6.88 8.13 -13.00
C LEU A 75 7.49 7.03 -13.87
N ILE A 76 8.80 7.09 -14.03
CA ILE A 76 9.56 6.03 -14.67
C ILE A 76 9.84 5.01 -13.59
N LYS A 77 8.94 4.02 -13.48
CA LYS A 77 9.17 2.84 -12.63
C LYS A 77 10.50 2.22 -13.05
N LEU A 78 11.36 1.94 -12.06
CA LEU A 78 12.70 1.38 -12.26
C LEU A 78 12.68 0.31 -13.35
N GLN A 79 13.47 0.56 -14.39
CA GLN A 79 13.68 -0.36 -15.49
C GLN A 79 14.23 -1.67 -14.90
N LYS A 80 13.45 -2.75 -15.07
CA LYS A 80 13.75 -4.11 -14.63
C LYS A 80 14.83 -4.73 -15.52
N ASP A 81 16.01 -4.12 -15.56
CA ASP A 81 17.18 -4.70 -16.23
C ASP A 81 18.08 -5.50 -15.27
N SER A 82 17.71 -5.67 -14.00
CA SER A 82 18.33 -6.67 -13.13
C SER A 82 17.43 -7.90 -12.98
N LYS A 83 18.00 -9.09 -13.18
CA LYS A 83 17.45 -10.41 -12.79
C LYS A 83 17.23 -10.56 -11.26
N ASN A 84 17.13 -9.44 -10.54
CA ASN A 84 17.08 -9.35 -9.10
C ASN A 84 15.85 -8.55 -8.68
N THR A 85 15.01 -9.13 -7.82
CA THR A 85 13.92 -8.42 -7.13
C THR A 85 14.51 -7.62 -5.98
N ASN A 86 14.23 -6.32 -5.96
CA ASN A 86 14.68 -5.41 -4.91
C ASN A 86 13.50 -4.88 -4.09
N ASN A 87 13.50 -5.14 -2.78
CA ASN A 87 12.54 -4.57 -1.81
C ASN A 87 13.26 -3.50 -0.99
N LEU A 88 13.30 -2.26 -1.49
CA LEU A 88 13.94 -1.11 -0.85
C LEU A 88 12.91 -0.20 -0.17
N ILE A 89 13.25 0.32 1.01
CA ILE A 89 12.52 1.43 1.64
C ILE A 89 13.46 2.62 1.81
N ASP A 90 12.92 3.83 1.65
CA ASP A 90 13.64 5.06 1.97
C ASP A 90 13.88 5.18 3.50
N VAL A 91 15.05 5.69 3.85
CA VAL A 91 15.48 5.96 5.23
C VAL A 91 16.12 7.36 5.39
N SER A 92 15.91 8.24 4.41
CA SER A 92 16.61 9.52 4.21
C SER A 92 16.37 10.59 5.28
N SER A 93 15.64 10.30 6.36
CA SER A 93 15.36 11.24 7.45
C SER A 93 16.54 11.54 8.40
N GLY A 94 17.79 11.49 7.92
CA GLY A 94 18.99 11.72 8.75
C GLY A 94 20.13 12.41 8.01
N SER A 95 21.10 12.92 8.78
CA SER A 95 22.27 13.64 8.27
C SER A 95 23.38 12.73 7.70
N ASP A 96 23.12 11.44 7.54
CA ASP A 96 24.08 10.52 6.92
C ASP A 96 23.69 10.21 5.48
N LEU A 97 24.65 9.66 4.74
CA LEU A 97 24.47 9.39 3.32
C LEU A 97 23.56 8.19 3.05
N ILE A 98 23.05 7.47 4.06
CA ILE A 98 22.19 6.32 3.83
C ILE A 98 20.83 6.81 3.32
N ALA A 99 20.55 6.49 2.05
CA ALA A 99 19.29 6.80 1.40
C ALA A 99 18.30 5.63 1.49
N HIS A 100 18.76 4.40 1.26
CA HIS A 100 17.86 3.24 1.25
C HIS A 100 18.44 2.06 2.00
N VAL A 101 17.52 1.24 2.52
CA VAL A 101 17.83 -0.12 2.97
C VAL A 101 16.84 -1.09 2.36
N GLY A 102 17.28 -2.31 2.08
CA GLY A 102 16.41 -3.28 1.45
C GLY A 102 16.99 -4.66 1.29
N PHE A 103 16.32 -5.46 0.48
CA PHE A 103 16.86 -6.73 -0.01
C PHE A 103 17.10 -6.68 -1.50
N GLU A 104 18.19 -7.32 -1.90
CA GLU A 104 18.44 -7.74 -3.28
C GLU A 104 18.44 -9.27 -3.29
N MET A 105 17.49 -9.83 -4.02
CA MET A 105 17.37 -11.27 -4.22
C MET A 105 17.94 -11.62 -5.59
N ASN A 106 18.78 -12.64 -5.68
CA ASN A 106 19.29 -13.12 -6.96
C ASN A 106 18.54 -14.40 -7.33
N GLU A 107 17.74 -14.36 -8.41
CA GLU A 107 16.92 -15.50 -8.83
C GLU A 107 17.74 -16.76 -9.19
N GLU A 108 18.98 -16.60 -9.67
CA GLU A 108 19.84 -17.70 -10.09
C GLU A 108 20.53 -18.38 -8.89
N SER A 109 21.09 -17.58 -7.98
CA SER A 109 21.80 -18.10 -6.79
C SER A 109 20.89 -18.35 -5.59
N LYS A 110 19.67 -17.78 -5.61
CA LYS A 110 18.69 -17.78 -4.52
C LYS A 110 19.17 -17.13 -3.22
N ASP A 111 20.34 -16.49 -3.26
CA ASP A 111 20.88 -15.74 -2.13
C ASP A 111 20.04 -14.47 -1.88
N ILE A 112 19.78 -14.20 -0.60
CA ILE A 112 19.18 -12.96 -0.13
C ILE A 112 20.29 -12.07 0.43
N ASN A 113 20.46 -10.87 -0.15
CA ASN A 113 21.40 -9.87 0.35
C ASN A 113 20.64 -8.71 0.97
N PHE A 114 20.94 -8.37 2.22
CA PHE A 114 20.55 -7.08 2.78
C PHE A 114 21.43 -6.00 2.15
N VAL A 115 20.82 -4.94 1.65
CA VAL A 115 21.52 -3.87 0.93
C VAL A 115 21.32 -2.53 1.60
N ILE A 116 22.35 -1.70 1.54
CA ILE A 116 22.36 -0.30 1.97
C ILE A 116 22.82 0.53 0.76
N ASP A 117 21.99 1.47 0.33
CA ASP A 117 22.34 2.43 -0.71
C ASP A 117 22.70 3.76 -0.08
N GLU A 118 23.93 4.19 -0.30
CA GLU A 118 24.47 5.46 0.19
C GLU A 118 24.60 6.47 -0.95
N LYS A 119 24.20 7.72 -0.73
CA LYS A 119 24.48 8.81 -1.67
C LYS A 119 26.00 9.02 -1.76
N LYS A 120 26.52 9.25 -2.98
CA LYS A 120 27.94 9.57 -3.19
C LYS A 120 28.31 10.97 -2.68
N GLU A 121 27.34 11.87 -2.63
CA GLU A 121 27.49 13.24 -2.15
C GLU A 121 26.24 13.68 -1.39
N ASP A 122 26.37 14.71 -0.58
CA ASP A 122 25.24 15.32 0.13
C ASP A 122 24.46 16.17 -0.89
N LEU A 123 23.58 15.50 -1.63
CA LEU A 123 22.73 16.14 -2.62
C LEU A 123 21.75 17.08 -1.90
N GLU A 124 22.03 18.39 -1.92
CA GLU A 124 21.16 19.46 -1.38
C GLU A 124 19.74 19.42 -1.96
N LYS A 125 19.59 18.83 -3.15
CA LYS A 125 18.28 18.50 -3.72
C LYS A 125 17.78 17.24 -3.06
N GLY A 126 16.87 17.43 -2.10
CA GLY A 126 16.01 16.37 -1.58
C GLY A 126 15.32 15.65 -2.74
N VAL A 127 15.92 14.54 -3.16
CA VAL A 127 15.28 13.54 -4.03
C VAL A 127 14.09 12.91 -3.28
N PHE A 128 14.04 13.03 -1.95
CA PHE A 128 12.95 12.61 -1.10
C PHE A 128 12.70 13.61 0.04
N PRO A 129 11.42 13.82 0.43
CA PRO A 129 11.05 14.63 1.58
C PRO A 129 11.58 14.05 2.89
N SER A 130 11.92 14.94 3.83
CA SER A 130 12.21 14.55 5.21
C SER A 130 10.99 13.88 5.86
N GLU A 131 11.21 13.09 6.91
CA GLU A 131 10.12 12.65 7.80
C GLU A 131 9.40 13.92 8.32
N ASP A 132 8.07 13.99 8.19
CA ASP A 132 7.17 15.14 8.41
C ASP A 132 7.14 16.25 7.34
N SER A 133 7.73 16.03 6.16
CA SER A 133 7.59 17.01 5.05
C SER A 133 6.30 16.77 4.26
N ASP A 134 5.46 17.81 4.18
CA ASP A 134 4.29 17.90 3.27
C ASP A 134 4.66 17.91 1.77
N LYS A 135 5.95 17.86 1.43
CA LYS A 135 6.40 17.76 0.04
C LYS A 135 6.22 16.33 -0.45
N GLU A 136 5.40 16.16 -1.49
CA GLU A 136 5.29 14.90 -2.25
C GLU A 136 6.67 14.38 -2.69
N ILE A 137 6.85 13.06 -2.69
CA ILE A 137 8.01 12.41 -3.31
C ILE A 137 7.94 12.66 -4.83
N GLU A 138 8.73 13.60 -5.33
CA GLU A 138 9.01 13.65 -6.77
C GLU A 138 10.02 12.54 -7.06
N TYR A 139 9.53 11.37 -7.51
CA TYR A 139 10.40 10.31 -8.07
C TYR A 139 10.97 10.78 -9.41
N GLU A 140 11.76 11.86 -9.42
CA GLU A 140 12.75 12.02 -10.47
C GLU A 140 13.57 10.73 -10.51
N LYS A 141 13.79 10.19 -11.72
CA LYS A 141 14.58 8.98 -11.96
C LYS A 141 15.77 8.92 -11.00
N LEU A 142 15.71 8.00 -10.03
CA LEU A 142 16.84 7.66 -9.17
C LEU A 142 18.00 7.22 -10.07
N ASP A 143 18.94 8.13 -10.33
CA ASP A 143 20.16 7.75 -11.03
C ASP A 143 21.01 6.92 -10.08
N MET A 144 21.00 5.60 -10.26
CA MET A 144 21.79 4.66 -9.46
C MET A 144 23.30 4.96 -9.51
N ASN A 145 23.77 5.75 -10.50
CA ASN A 145 25.14 6.23 -10.52
C ASN A 145 25.45 7.22 -9.39
N ASN A 146 24.45 7.80 -8.73
CA ASN A 146 24.63 8.68 -7.59
C ASN A 146 24.70 7.92 -6.26
N PHE A 147 24.60 6.59 -6.29
CA PHE A 147 24.62 5.75 -5.10
C PHE A 147 25.77 4.75 -5.09
N THR A 148 26.21 4.42 -3.89
CA THR A 148 27.08 3.28 -3.60
C THR A 148 26.26 2.24 -2.86
N ARG A 149 26.11 1.06 -3.47
CA ARG A 149 25.41 -0.08 -2.86
C ARG A 149 26.37 -0.97 -2.09
N THR A 150 26.13 -1.14 -0.80
CA THR A 150 26.80 -2.15 0.03
C THR A 150 25.88 -3.35 0.22
N ARG A 151 26.41 -4.57 0.05
CA ARG A 151 25.65 -5.83 0.18
C ARG A 151 26.14 -6.63 1.38
N TYR A 152 25.20 -7.20 2.12
CA TYR A 152 25.46 -8.06 3.26
C TYR A 152 24.69 -9.36 3.04
N LYS A 153 25.43 -10.47 2.89
CA LYS A 153 24.82 -11.78 2.73
C LYS A 153 24.06 -12.14 4.01
N VAL A 154 22.80 -12.53 3.86
CA VAL A 154 21.99 -13.07 4.95
C VAL A 154 22.09 -14.59 4.88
N ASP A 155 22.12 -15.25 6.04
CA ASP A 155 22.08 -16.71 6.14
C ASP A 155 20.63 -17.23 5.94
N LYS A 156 20.00 -16.83 4.82
CA LYS A 156 18.64 -17.19 4.38
C LYS A 156 18.60 -17.25 2.86
N SER A 157 17.80 -18.18 2.32
CA SER A 157 17.64 -18.43 0.87
C SER A 157 16.20 -18.16 0.45
N THR A 158 15.99 -17.74 -0.81
CA THR A 158 14.65 -17.60 -1.40
C THR A 158 13.94 -18.94 -1.64
N ASP A 159 14.64 -20.07 -1.49
CA ASP A 159 13.99 -21.40 -1.46
C ASP A 159 13.11 -21.56 -0.21
N ASP A 160 13.53 -20.95 0.89
CA ASP A 160 12.91 -21.13 2.21
C ASP A 160 12.19 -19.87 2.69
N TYR A 161 12.59 -18.69 2.21
CA TYR A 161 12.10 -17.42 2.75
C TYR A 161 11.92 -16.32 1.69
N TYR A 162 10.76 -15.70 1.74
CA TYR A 162 10.54 -14.32 1.33
C TYR A 162 11.05 -13.34 2.40
N ALA A 163 11.70 -12.25 1.99
CA ALA A 163 12.21 -11.21 2.88
C ALA A 163 11.65 -9.82 2.49
N LYS A 164 11.16 -9.08 3.49
CA LYS A 164 10.56 -7.76 3.30
C LYS A 164 10.96 -6.80 4.41
N ILE A 165 11.40 -5.60 4.03
CA ILE A 165 11.54 -4.51 4.99
C ILE A 165 10.14 -4.01 5.35
N LEU A 166 9.86 -3.95 6.64
CA LEU A 166 8.57 -3.53 7.16
C LEU A 166 8.55 -2.04 7.50
N SER A 167 9.55 -1.58 8.27
CA SER A 167 9.70 -0.16 8.63
C SER A 167 11.13 0.15 9.03
N SER A 168 11.49 1.43 8.98
CA SER A 168 12.80 1.96 9.37
C SER A 168 12.65 3.13 10.34
N LYS A 169 13.56 3.27 11.30
CA LYS A 169 13.55 4.33 12.31
C LYS A 169 14.96 4.77 12.66
N ARG A 170 15.25 6.07 12.53
CA ARG A 170 16.42 6.67 13.14
C ARG A 170 16.14 6.93 14.61
N TYR A 171 17.00 6.44 15.47
CA TYR A 171 16.87 6.63 16.90
C TYR A 171 18.24 6.74 17.54
N LYS A 172 18.49 7.89 18.19
CA LYS A 172 19.84 8.34 18.56
C LYS A 172 20.73 8.28 17.30
N LYS A 173 21.97 7.79 17.41
CA LYS A 173 22.91 7.73 16.29
C LYS A 173 22.77 6.51 15.37
N TYR A 174 21.71 5.71 15.53
CA TYR A 174 21.57 4.44 14.82
C TYR A 174 20.32 4.42 13.95
N LEU A 175 20.39 3.67 12.87
CA LEU A 175 19.23 3.31 12.06
C LEU A 175 18.75 1.92 12.48
N TYR A 176 17.47 1.81 12.80
CA TYR A 176 16.79 0.56 13.13
C TYR A 176 15.87 0.17 12.00
N VAL A 177 15.85 -1.11 11.64
CA VAL A 177 15.07 -1.65 10.53
C VAL A 177 14.35 -2.89 11.02
N SER A 178 13.04 -2.95 10.82
CA SER A 178 12.26 -4.16 11.06
C SER A 178 12.11 -4.93 9.75
N VAL A 179 12.37 -6.23 9.83
CA VAL A 179 12.40 -7.12 8.68
C VAL A 179 11.53 -8.33 8.93
N LEU A 180 10.66 -8.65 7.99
CA LEU A 180 9.96 -9.93 7.94
C LEU A 180 10.76 -10.93 7.10
N TYR A 181 10.92 -12.13 7.64
CA TYR A 181 11.28 -13.33 6.89
C TYR A 181 10.16 -14.35 7.02
N ALA A 182 9.59 -14.82 5.91
CA ALA A 182 8.45 -15.72 5.90
C ALA A 182 8.54 -16.74 4.75
N THR A 183 8.02 -17.96 4.93
CA THR A 183 8.02 -19.04 3.91
C THR A 183 7.13 -18.80 2.69
N SER A 184 6.20 -17.85 2.73
CA SER A 184 5.39 -17.43 1.57
C SER A 184 5.06 -15.93 1.64
N ASP A 185 4.95 -15.28 0.47
CA ASP A 185 4.46 -13.89 0.32
C ASP A 185 2.91 -13.85 0.22
N SER A 186 2.26 -15.01 0.05
CA SER A 186 0.82 -15.13 -0.15
C SER A 186 0.15 -15.95 0.95
N SER A 187 -1.12 -15.62 1.17
CA SER A 187 -2.16 -16.31 1.93
C SER A 187 -2.41 -17.77 1.51
N GLU A 188 -1.52 -18.41 0.77
CA GLU A 188 -1.68 -19.79 0.31
C GLU A 188 -0.78 -20.72 1.13
N ASN A 189 -1.41 -21.41 2.08
CA ASN A 189 -0.99 -22.66 2.70
C ASN A 189 0.48 -22.74 3.15
N ASN A 190 0.75 -22.21 4.34
CA ASN A 190 1.98 -22.49 5.09
C ASN A 190 2.04 -23.97 5.49
N LYS A 191 2.90 -24.74 4.82
CA LYS A 191 3.51 -25.92 5.43
C LYS A 191 4.63 -25.42 6.34
N GLU A 192 4.51 -25.69 7.65
CA GLU A 192 5.47 -25.32 8.70
C GLU A 192 5.78 -23.81 8.77
N TYR A 193 4.86 -23.07 9.41
CA TYR A 193 4.96 -21.64 9.71
C TYR A 193 6.36 -21.26 10.20
N SER A 194 7.17 -20.60 9.37
CA SER A 194 8.36 -19.90 9.86
C SER A 194 8.30 -18.45 9.42
N SER A 195 7.64 -17.66 10.27
CA SER A 195 7.59 -16.21 10.15
C SER A 195 8.36 -15.60 11.32
N THR A 196 9.41 -14.86 10.98
CA THR A 196 10.28 -14.19 11.96
C THR A 196 10.37 -12.71 11.64
N ILE A 197 10.25 -11.88 12.67
CA ILE A 197 10.57 -10.46 12.60
C ILE A 197 11.95 -10.24 13.22
N ASP A 198 12.89 -9.77 12.41
CA ASP A 198 14.19 -9.33 12.89
C ASP A 198 14.20 -7.81 13.05
N ILE A 199 14.72 -7.34 14.18
CA ILE A 199 15.06 -5.94 14.38
C ILE A 199 16.56 -5.80 14.18
N ILE A 200 16.92 -5.07 13.12
CA ILE A 200 18.29 -4.85 12.69
C ILE A 200 18.71 -3.44 13.10
N LYS A 201 19.87 -3.35 13.73
CA LYS A 201 20.53 -2.09 14.09
C LYS A 201 21.72 -1.85 13.16
N ILE A 202 21.75 -0.68 12.55
CA ILE A 202 22.79 -0.23 11.63
C ILE A 202 23.48 0.98 12.26
N ASN A 203 24.81 0.91 12.39
CA ASN A 203 25.61 2.09 12.68
C ASN A 203 25.94 2.81 11.36
N PRO A 204 25.44 4.03 11.13
CA PRO A 204 25.68 4.73 9.88
C PRO A 204 27.16 5.11 9.68
N GLU A 205 27.93 5.35 10.74
CA GLU A 205 29.32 5.78 10.63
C GLU A 205 30.25 4.68 10.10
N ASN A 206 30.09 3.45 10.60
CA ASN A 206 30.97 2.32 10.28
C ASN A 206 30.25 1.15 9.59
N LYS A 207 28.97 1.34 9.27
CA LYS A 207 28.12 0.40 8.51
C LYS A 207 28.03 -0.99 9.14
N LYS A 208 28.27 -1.07 10.46
CA LYS A 208 28.13 -2.31 11.20
C LYS A 208 26.65 -2.62 11.37
N ILE A 209 26.25 -3.77 10.82
CA ILE A 209 24.89 -4.31 10.94
C ILE A 209 24.87 -5.33 12.07
N LYS A 210 23.81 -5.30 12.88
CA LYS A 210 23.56 -6.31 13.91
C LYS A 210 22.07 -6.56 14.05
N THR A 211 21.63 -7.81 13.94
CA THR A 211 20.32 -8.23 14.44
C THR A 211 20.34 -8.16 15.97
N ILE A 212 19.53 -7.29 16.54
CA ILE A 212 19.46 -7.07 18.00
C ILE A 212 18.31 -7.84 18.64
N LYS A 213 17.28 -8.16 17.87
CA LYS A 213 16.16 -9.00 18.28
C LYS A 213 15.66 -9.81 17.09
N SER A 214 15.27 -11.04 17.36
CA SER A 214 14.58 -11.92 16.43
C SER A 214 13.35 -12.46 17.15
N ILE A 215 12.18 -12.26 16.55
CA ILE A 215 10.86 -12.59 17.13
C ILE A 215 10.22 -13.63 16.23
N ASN A 216 10.19 -14.87 16.68
CA ASN A 216 9.56 -15.97 15.95
C ASN A 216 8.04 -15.92 16.20
N LEU A 217 7.31 -15.33 15.24
CA LEU A 217 5.85 -15.19 15.31
C LEU A 217 5.17 -16.54 15.32
N SER A 218 5.69 -17.48 14.54
CA SER A 218 5.14 -18.83 14.42
C SER A 218 5.15 -19.58 15.74
N ASN A 219 6.27 -19.55 16.46
CA ASN A 219 6.36 -20.12 17.81
C ASN A 219 5.41 -19.39 18.77
N TYR A 220 5.44 -18.06 18.78
CA TYR A 220 4.60 -17.27 19.69
C TYR A 220 3.10 -17.58 19.52
N PHE A 221 2.60 -17.63 18.29
CA PHE A 221 1.18 -17.84 18.05
C PHE A 221 0.76 -19.30 18.10
N SER A 222 1.61 -20.25 17.71
CA SER A 222 1.29 -21.68 17.83
C SER A 222 1.14 -22.15 19.28
N GLU A 223 1.81 -21.50 20.24
CA GLU A 223 1.58 -21.73 21.66
C GLU A 223 0.19 -21.23 22.13
N LYS A 224 -0.36 -20.20 21.47
CA LYS A 224 -1.58 -19.49 21.89
C LYS A 224 -2.84 -19.95 21.15
N TYR A 225 -2.71 -20.35 19.89
CA TYR A 225 -3.82 -20.71 19.02
C TYR A 225 -3.59 -22.08 18.40
N GLN A 226 -4.66 -22.87 18.36
CA GLN A 226 -4.70 -24.12 17.62
C GLN A 226 -5.17 -23.84 16.18
N ASN A 227 -4.72 -24.66 15.23
CA ASN A 227 -5.20 -24.65 13.84
C ASN A 227 -5.04 -23.29 13.15
N ILE A 228 -3.86 -22.69 13.26
CA ILE A 228 -3.53 -21.45 12.56
C ILE A 228 -3.46 -21.75 11.06
N GLU A 229 -4.08 -20.92 10.22
CA GLU A 229 -3.95 -20.99 8.77
C GLU A 229 -2.81 -20.11 8.30
N ASN A 230 -2.77 -18.89 8.80
CA ASN A 230 -1.83 -17.88 8.37
C ASN A 230 -1.44 -16.94 9.51
N ILE A 231 -0.19 -16.49 9.50
CA ILE A 231 0.33 -15.40 10.33
C ILE A 231 0.93 -14.39 9.36
N GLY A 232 0.26 -13.26 9.18
CA GLY A 232 0.70 -12.19 8.29
C GLY A 232 1.16 -10.96 9.05
N VAL A 233 1.98 -10.14 8.40
CA VAL A 233 2.23 -8.77 8.84
C VAL A 233 1.44 -7.84 7.93
N SER A 234 0.47 -7.15 8.53
CA SER A 234 -0.46 -6.27 7.82
C SER A 234 0.03 -4.83 7.71
N TYR A 235 0.77 -4.36 8.72
CA TYR A 235 1.26 -2.98 8.77
C TYR A 235 2.46 -2.87 9.69
N ALA A 236 3.34 -1.91 9.43
CA ALA A 236 4.42 -1.57 10.34
C ALA A 236 4.68 -0.07 10.29
N SER A 237 4.96 0.50 11.45
CA SER A 237 5.30 1.92 11.61
C SER A 237 6.15 2.13 12.86
N LYS A 238 6.32 3.39 13.23
CA LYS A 238 7.15 3.86 14.33
C LYS A 238 6.47 5.02 15.03
N TYR A 239 6.69 5.13 16.33
CA TYR A 239 6.31 6.30 17.11
C TYR A 239 7.29 6.46 18.28
N GLU A 240 7.79 7.68 18.49
CA GLU A 240 8.76 8.03 19.54
C GLU A 240 10.03 7.16 19.58
N ASP A 241 10.16 6.23 20.52
CA ASP A 241 11.29 5.33 20.72
C ASP A 241 10.93 3.86 20.40
N LYS A 242 9.76 3.64 19.78
CA LYS A 242 9.20 2.31 19.52
C LYS A 242 8.94 2.04 18.04
N MET A 243 9.03 0.76 17.69
CA MET A 243 8.56 0.22 16.43
C MET A 243 7.27 -0.56 16.68
N TYR A 244 6.28 -0.39 15.81
CA TYR A 244 4.96 -1.00 15.91
C TYR A 244 4.71 -1.86 14.69
N ILE A 245 4.28 -3.10 14.89
CA ILE A 245 4.00 -4.04 13.80
C ILE A 245 2.64 -4.68 14.07
N LEU A 246 1.71 -4.47 13.15
CA LEU A 246 0.39 -5.07 13.17
C LEU A 246 0.47 -6.45 12.51
N VAL A 247 0.22 -7.47 13.30
CA VAL A 247 0.24 -8.87 12.90
C VAL A 247 -1.21 -9.37 12.83
N ASN A 248 -1.55 -10.11 11.77
CA ASN A 248 -2.85 -10.75 11.61
C ASN A 248 -2.70 -12.27 11.68
N VAL A 249 -3.54 -12.92 12.49
CA VAL A 249 -3.56 -14.37 12.66
C VAL A 249 -4.91 -14.91 12.20
N LEU A 250 -4.90 -15.73 11.16
CA LEU A 250 -6.07 -16.41 10.60
C LEU A 250 -6.10 -17.87 11.09
N ASN A 251 -7.27 -18.38 11.48
CA ASN A 251 -7.44 -19.77 11.91
C ASN A 251 -8.24 -20.59 10.88
N THR A 252 -7.81 -21.82 10.59
CA THR A 252 -8.26 -22.69 9.47
C THR A 252 -9.71 -23.19 9.53
N ASN A 253 -10.48 -22.89 10.57
CA ASN A 253 -11.77 -23.57 10.77
C ASN A 253 -12.95 -22.95 10.00
N ILE A 254 -12.77 -21.83 9.30
CA ILE A 254 -13.84 -21.16 8.56
C ILE A 254 -13.16 -20.46 7.38
N GLY A 255 -13.40 -20.88 6.13
CA GLY A 255 -12.77 -20.30 4.93
C GLY A 255 -13.19 -18.86 4.61
N ASP A 256 -13.11 -17.99 5.62
CA ASP A 256 -13.53 -16.60 5.60
C ASP A 256 -12.50 -15.75 6.37
N ASN A 257 -11.87 -14.80 5.67
CA ASN A 257 -10.87 -13.88 6.22
C ASN A 257 -11.45 -12.94 7.30
N SER A 258 -12.78 -12.91 7.45
CA SER A 258 -13.55 -12.17 8.48
C SER A 258 -13.18 -12.52 9.93
N ASN A 259 -12.47 -13.63 10.15
CA ASN A 259 -12.15 -14.14 11.49
C ASN A 259 -10.68 -13.93 11.91
N SER A 260 -9.96 -13.03 11.23
CA SER A 260 -8.58 -12.69 11.57
C SER A 260 -8.52 -12.01 12.94
N LYS A 261 -7.60 -12.48 13.80
CA LYS A 261 -7.24 -11.80 15.04
C LYS A 261 -6.07 -10.86 14.80
N PHE A 262 -6.20 -9.63 15.27
CA PHE A 262 -5.15 -8.63 15.14
C PHE A 262 -4.33 -8.52 16.42
N HIS A 263 -3.02 -8.43 16.26
CA HIS A 263 -2.07 -8.24 17.34
C HIS A 263 -1.15 -7.07 17.03
N LEU A 264 -0.89 -6.24 18.04
CA LEU A 264 0.12 -5.20 17.95
C LEU A 264 1.39 -5.68 18.66
N LEU A 265 2.45 -5.83 17.89
CA LEU A 265 3.80 -6.02 18.38
C LEU A 265 4.45 -4.65 18.56
N GLU A 266 4.79 -4.33 19.79
CA GLU A 266 5.54 -3.13 20.16
C GLU A 266 6.97 -3.55 20.50
N TYR A 267 7.98 -2.91 19.90
CA TYR A 267 9.37 -3.10 20.26
C TYR A 267 9.99 -1.78 20.70
N ASN A 268 10.41 -1.71 21.97
CA ASN A 268 11.02 -0.54 22.56
C ASN A 268 12.55 -0.52 22.32
N LEU A 269 13.05 0.54 21.69
CA LEU A 269 14.46 0.68 21.31
C LEU A 269 15.38 1.06 22.48
N GLU A 270 14.84 1.64 23.57
CA GLU A 270 15.59 1.95 24.79
C GLU A 270 15.75 0.72 25.69
N GLU A 271 14.66 0.03 25.96
CA GLU A 271 14.61 -1.12 26.86
C GLU A 271 15.04 -2.42 26.21
N ASN A 272 15.08 -2.47 24.87
CA ASN A 272 15.31 -3.69 24.09
C ASN A 272 14.32 -4.81 24.48
N LYS A 273 13.04 -4.45 24.58
CA LYS A 273 11.94 -5.35 24.94
C LYS A 273 10.82 -5.26 23.93
N GLU A 274 10.22 -6.41 23.67
CA GLU A 274 9.00 -6.56 22.92
C GLU A 274 7.79 -6.80 23.82
N SER A 275 6.62 -6.39 23.36
CA SER A 275 5.34 -6.84 23.86
C SER A 275 4.40 -7.09 22.69
N ILE A 276 3.64 -8.19 22.74
CA ILE A 276 2.61 -8.50 21.76
C ILE A 276 1.27 -8.52 22.48
N MET A 277 0.32 -7.72 21.99
CA MET A 277 -1.02 -7.63 22.56
C MET A 277 -2.08 -7.86 21.50
N GLU A 278 -3.17 -8.55 21.88
CA GLU A 278 -4.32 -8.76 21.01
C GLU A 278 -5.22 -7.53 21.02
N LEU A 279 -5.49 -6.99 19.83
CA LEU A 279 -6.43 -5.90 19.63
C LEU A 279 -7.83 -6.51 19.49
N LYS A 280 -8.53 -6.64 20.63
CA LYS A 280 -9.87 -7.23 20.66
C LYS A 280 -10.86 -6.30 19.97
N THR A 281 -11.36 -6.72 18.82
CA THR A 281 -12.43 -6.03 18.09
C THR A 281 -13.63 -6.96 17.91
N ASP A 282 -14.82 -6.38 17.93
CA ASP A 282 -16.06 -7.10 17.58
C ASP A 282 -16.25 -7.18 16.06
N SER A 283 -15.42 -6.46 15.31
CA SER A 283 -15.43 -6.38 13.86
C SER A 283 -14.99 -7.70 13.23
N LYS A 284 -15.93 -8.36 12.54
CA LYS A 284 -15.65 -9.50 11.65
C LYS A 284 -15.29 -9.03 10.24
N MET A 285 -14.61 -7.90 10.12
CA MET A 285 -14.27 -7.30 8.84
C MET A 285 -12.78 -7.52 8.54
N ALA A 286 -12.42 -7.51 7.26
CA ALA A 286 -11.02 -7.62 6.85
C ALA A 286 -10.32 -6.25 7.00
N LEU A 287 -9.04 -6.24 7.34
CA LEU A 287 -8.28 -4.99 7.38
C LEU A 287 -8.03 -4.50 5.95
N ALA A 288 -8.50 -3.29 5.65
CA ALA A 288 -8.32 -2.66 4.35
C ALA A 288 -7.17 -1.63 4.35
N LYS A 289 -6.96 -0.91 5.46
CA LYS A 289 -5.88 0.06 5.61
C LYS A 289 -5.50 0.23 7.06
N ALA A 290 -4.22 0.46 7.34
CA ALA A 290 -3.77 0.96 8.62
C ALA A 290 -2.84 2.17 8.45
N LYS A 291 -2.89 3.10 9.39
CA LYS A 291 -2.02 4.28 9.44
C LYS A 291 -1.80 4.70 10.89
N LEU A 292 -0.54 4.86 11.26
CA LEU A 292 -0.15 5.47 12.53
C LEU A 292 0.12 6.95 12.31
N GLU A 293 -0.63 7.80 13.00
CA GLU A 293 -0.48 9.25 12.96
C GLU A 293 -0.47 9.79 14.38
N ALA A 294 0.61 10.51 14.73
CA ALA A 294 0.95 10.82 16.11
C ALA A 294 0.84 9.54 16.99
N ASN A 295 0.11 9.60 18.09
CA ASN A 295 -0.07 8.50 19.03
C ASN A 295 -1.28 7.58 18.71
N LYS A 296 -1.90 7.70 17.54
CA LYS A 296 -3.11 6.95 17.18
C LYS A 296 -2.86 6.05 15.98
N LEU A 297 -3.05 4.75 16.19
CA LEU A 297 -3.10 3.76 15.11
C LEU A 297 -4.55 3.63 14.63
N TYR A 298 -4.80 4.13 13.44
CA TYR A 298 -6.06 3.95 12.74
C TYR A 298 -6.02 2.68 11.90
N MET A 299 -7.05 1.85 12.01
CA MET A 299 -7.23 0.64 11.21
C MET A 299 -8.63 0.68 10.61
N VAL A 300 -8.71 0.81 9.29
CA VAL A 300 -9.96 0.75 8.55
C VAL A 300 -10.20 -0.69 8.13
N MET A 301 -11.30 -1.24 8.63
CA MET A 301 -11.78 -2.58 8.32
C MET A 301 -12.90 -2.47 7.28
N SER A 302 -12.90 -3.35 6.27
CA SER A 302 -13.94 -3.42 5.25
C SER A 302 -14.70 -4.74 5.31
N ASN A 303 -15.98 -4.65 4.98
CA ASN A 303 -16.84 -5.81 4.93
C ASN A 303 -16.78 -6.55 3.58
N ASP A 304 -15.77 -6.33 2.74
CA ASP A 304 -15.71 -6.80 1.34
C ASP A 304 -16.02 -8.28 1.13
N TYR A 305 -15.63 -9.12 2.07
CA TYR A 305 -15.78 -10.58 1.99
C TYR A 305 -17.07 -11.10 2.65
N ASP A 306 -17.91 -10.22 3.17
CA ASP A 306 -19.21 -10.60 3.73
C ASP A 306 -20.31 -10.71 2.67
N ASN A 307 -21.37 -11.45 3.01
CA ASN A 307 -22.56 -11.61 2.16
C ASN A 307 -23.59 -10.48 2.33
N SER A 308 -23.21 -9.35 2.93
CA SER A 308 -24.15 -8.24 3.14
C SER A 308 -24.47 -7.56 1.81
N SER A 309 -25.65 -6.95 1.72
CA SER A 309 -26.07 -6.18 0.55
C SER A 309 -25.55 -4.74 0.57
N ILE A 310 -24.78 -4.36 1.59
CA ILE A 310 -24.36 -2.98 1.87
C ILE A 310 -22.84 -2.89 1.99
N THR A 311 -22.31 -1.72 1.67
CA THR A 311 -20.87 -1.44 1.78
C THR A 311 -20.63 -0.70 3.07
N GLU A 312 -19.88 -1.30 3.99
CA GLU A 312 -19.60 -0.77 5.32
C GLU A 312 -18.10 -0.76 5.62
N LEU A 313 -17.69 0.23 6.41
CA LEU A 313 -16.36 0.31 7.00
C LEU A 313 -16.48 0.42 8.53
N ASN A 314 -15.56 -0.24 9.22
CA ASN A 314 -15.32 -0.03 10.64
C ASN A 314 -13.96 0.65 10.80
N LEU A 315 -13.90 1.79 11.50
CA LEU A 315 -12.65 2.40 11.93
C LEU A 315 -12.34 1.96 13.36
N LEU A 316 -11.26 1.21 13.53
CA LEU A 316 -10.68 0.94 14.83
C LEU A 316 -9.59 1.98 15.09
N THR A 317 -9.70 2.72 16.20
CA THR A 317 -8.70 3.69 16.63
C THR A 317 -8.05 3.20 17.91
N TYR A 318 -6.80 2.75 17.81
CA TYR A 318 -6.00 2.37 18.97
C TYR A 318 -5.13 3.54 19.42
N ASN A 319 -5.29 3.99 20.66
CA ASN A 319 -4.45 5.02 21.24
C ASN A 319 -3.27 4.37 21.98
N ILE A 320 -2.06 4.70 21.55
CA ILE A 320 -0.82 4.11 22.07
C ILE A 320 -0.56 4.50 23.54
N LEU A 321 -1.00 5.69 23.96
CA LEU A 321 -0.64 6.24 25.27
C LEU A 321 -1.45 5.61 26.41
N ASP A 322 -2.77 5.49 26.24
CA ASP A 322 -3.69 4.94 27.23
C ASP A 322 -4.12 3.50 26.93
N LYS A 323 -3.73 2.97 25.76
CA LYS A 323 -4.04 1.62 25.27
C LYS A 323 -5.54 1.37 25.09
N SER A 324 -6.32 2.42 24.83
CA SER A 324 -7.73 2.28 24.47
C SER A 324 -7.89 1.88 23.00
N LEU A 325 -8.98 1.16 22.71
CA LEU A 325 -9.39 0.83 21.36
C LEU A 325 -10.85 1.23 21.19
N ASP A 326 -11.10 2.21 20.32
CA ASP A 326 -12.44 2.66 19.97
C ASP A 326 -12.83 2.13 18.59
N GLU A 327 -14.11 1.85 18.38
CA GLU A 327 -14.66 1.37 17.11
C GLU A 327 -15.81 2.27 16.62
N ASP A 328 -15.66 2.82 15.43
CA ASP A 328 -16.68 3.60 14.74
C ASP A 328 -17.13 2.90 13.45
N LYS A 329 -18.45 2.82 13.23
CA LYS A 329 -19.03 2.20 12.04
C LYS A 329 -19.52 3.25 11.04
N TYR A 330 -19.30 2.99 9.75
CA TYR A 330 -19.66 3.86 8.64
C TYR A 330 -20.33 3.05 7.55
N VAL A 331 -21.45 3.55 7.03
CA VAL A 331 -22.17 2.97 5.89
C VAL A 331 -21.89 3.82 4.65
N LEU A 332 -21.23 3.23 3.65
CA LEU A 332 -20.80 3.95 2.44
C LEU A 332 -21.89 3.91 1.37
N ASP A 333 -22.46 2.73 1.15
CA ASP A 333 -23.56 2.54 0.20
C ASP A 333 -24.52 1.49 0.73
N ASN A 334 -25.79 1.87 0.88
CA ASN A 334 -26.85 0.98 1.31
C ASN A 334 -27.72 0.47 0.15
N ARG A 335 -27.41 0.88 -1.08
CA ARG A 335 -28.17 0.53 -2.30
C ARG A 335 -27.63 -0.72 -2.96
N GLU A 336 -26.30 -0.86 -3.00
CA GLU A 336 -25.62 -2.04 -3.54
C GLU A 336 -24.30 -2.32 -2.80
N LYS A 337 -23.94 -3.61 -2.77
CA LYS A 337 -22.62 -4.05 -2.31
C LYS A 337 -21.56 -3.68 -3.34
N ARG A 338 -20.52 -3.00 -2.89
CA ARG A 338 -19.36 -2.59 -3.68
C ARG A 338 -18.11 -3.20 -3.07
N GLY A 339 -17.11 -3.46 -3.90
CA GLY A 339 -15.78 -3.87 -3.44
C GLY A 339 -14.94 -2.64 -3.16
N ILE A 340 -14.31 -2.57 -2.00
CA ILE A 340 -13.31 -1.56 -1.69
C ILE A 340 -12.05 -1.85 -2.50
N ARG A 341 -11.56 -0.83 -3.19
CA ARG A 341 -10.36 -0.90 -4.05
C ARG A 341 -9.19 -0.15 -3.44
N SER A 342 -9.46 0.94 -2.73
CA SER A 342 -8.44 1.68 -2.01
C SER A 342 -9.09 2.48 -0.87
N ILE A 343 -8.33 2.68 0.21
CA ILE A 343 -8.70 3.53 1.33
C ILE A 343 -7.51 4.38 1.71
N GLU A 344 -7.75 5.68 1.89
CA GLU A 344 -6.86 6.56 2.64
C GLU A 344 -7.56 7.12 3.87
N ILE A 345 -6.75 7.43 4.88
CA ILE A 345 -7.21 7.96 6.16
C ILE A 345 -6.23 9.00 6.66
N ASP A 346 -6.75 10.08 7.24
CA ASP A 346 -5.98 11.10 7.94
C ASP A 346 -6.59 11.36 9.34
N SER A 347 -6.24 12.47 9.97
CA SER A 347 -6.78 12.91 11.26
C SER A 347 -8.30 13.14 11.30
N ASN A 348 -8.97 13.48 10.20
CA ASN A 348 -10.39 13.90 10.17
C ASN A 348 -11.29 13.18 9.16
N LYS A 349 -10.75 12.53 8.14
CA LYS A 349 -11.45 11.99 6.98
C LYS A 349 -11.02 10.57 6.65
N ILE A 350 -11.95 9.83 6.06
CA ILE A 350 -11.71 8.56 5.37
C ILE A 350 -12.08 8.79 3.92
N VAL A 351 -11.16 8.50 3.01
CA VAL A 351 -11.38 8.52 1.57
C VAL A 351 -11.44 7.08 1.10
N ALA A 352 -12.58 6.68 0.56
CA ALA A 352 -12.80 5.32 0.11
C ALA A 352 -13.12 5.28 -1.38
N TYR A 353 -12.45 4.38 -2.07
CA TYR A 353 -12.63 4.12 -3.48
C TYR A 353 -13.18 2.72 -3.70
N THR A 354 -14.25 2.62 -4.47
CA THR A 354 -15.01 1.38 -4.61
C THR A 354 -15.36 1.07 -6.05
N SER A 355 -15.54 -0.21 -6.38
CA SER A 355 -16.08 -0.67 -7.66
C SER A 355 -17.30 -1.57 -7.46
N ARG A 356 -18.05 -1.82 -8.54
CA ARG A 356 -19.01 -2.92 -8.53
C ARG A 356 -18.27 -4.26 -8.44
N LEU A 357 -18.88 -5.23 -7.76
CA LEU A 357 -18.30 -6.57 -7.58
C LEU A 357 -18.50 -7.48 -8.81
N ASN A 358 -19.61 -7.31 -9.54
CA ASN A 358 -20.06 -8.23 -10.60
C ASN A 358 -20.17 -7.55 -11.98
N SER A 359 -19.20 -6.71 -12.36
CA SER A 359 -19.25 -6.13 -13.70
C SER A 359 -18.91 -7.20 -14.75
N ILE A 360 -19.80 -7.38 -15.73
CA ILE A 360 -19.62 -8.31 -16.85
C ILE A 360 -18.57 -7.77 -17.84
N LEU A 361 -18.36 -6.45 -17.85
CA LEU A 361 -17.49 -5.74 -18.79
C LEU A 361 -16.59 -4.81 -18.00
N SER A 362 -15.28 -4.86 -18.23
CA SER A 362 -14.28 -4.04 -17.50
C SER A 362 -14.46 -2.52 -17.62
N TRP A 363 -15.35 -2.06 -18.51
CA TRP A 363 -15.73 -0.67 -18.69
C TRP A 363 -17.09 -0.29 -18.07
N ASP A 364 -17.84 -1.27 -17.56
CA ASP A 364 -19.09 -1.07 -16.78
C ASP A 364 -18.84 -1.05 -15.26
N ASP A 365 -17.55 -1.10 -14.88
CA ASP A 365 -17.10 -0.84 -13.52
C ASP A 365 -17.26 0.65 -13.20
N LYS A 366 -18.47 1.02 -12.79
CA LYS A 366 -18.72 2.34 -12.21
C LYS A 366 -17.93 2.45 -10.92
N PHE A 367 -16.89 3.25 -10.94
CA PHE A 367 -16.07 3.50 -9.76
C PHE A 367 -16.62 4.69 -8.99
N MET A 368 -16.64 4.56 -7.66
CA MET A 368 -17.18 5.59 -6.77
C MET A 368 -16.14 6.02 -5.76
N LEU A 369 -16.04 7.32 -5.56
CA LEU A 369 -15.24 7.98 -4.54
C LEU A 369 -16.17 8.50 -3.44
N TYR A 370 -15.85 8.14 -2.21
CA TYR A 370 -16.51 8.63 -1.01
C TYR A 370 -15.50 9.36 -0.12
N ILE A 371 -15.88 10.52 0.39
CA ILE A 371 -15.14 11.22 1.44
C ILE A 371 -16.05 11.29 2.65
N ILE A 372 -15.59 10.73 3.76
CA ILE A 372 -16.34 10.56 4.99
C ILE A 372 -15.66 11.38 6.07
N ASN A 373 -16.41 12.22 6.77
CA ASN A 373 -15.90 12.90 7.96
C ASN A 373 -15.97 11.95 9.16
N LYS A 374 -14.84 11.66 9.81
CA LYS A 374 -14.77 10.68 10.91
C LYS A 374 -15.62 11.07 12.12
N ASN A 375 -15.69 12.36 12.43
CA ASN A 375 -16.37 12.84 13.64
C ASN A 375 -17.90 12.82 13.49
N SER A 376 -18.40 13.30 12.35
CA SER A 376 -19.85 13.34 12.07
C SER A 376 -20.38 12.04 11.47
N LYS A 377 -19.49 11.20 10.94
CA LYS A 377 -19.79 9.96 10.19
C LYS A 377 -20.57 10.20 8.90
N GLU A 378 -20.67 11.44 8.45
CA GLU A 378 -21.36 11.80 7.23
C GLU A 378 -20.45 11.64 6.01
N ILE A 379 -21.03 11.16 4.90
CA ILE A 379 -20.44 11.24 3.57
C ILE A 379 -20.56 12.71 3.12
N VAL A 380 -19.45 13.43 3.20
CA VAL A 380 -19.34 14.85 2.83
C VAL A 380 -19.14 15.04 1.33
N TYR A 381 -18.72 13.99 0.62
CA TYR A 381 -18.61 13.97 -0.83
C TYR A 381 -18.84 12.56 -1.40
N GLU A 382 -19.59 12.49 -2.50
CA GLU A 382 -19.82 11.30 -3.33
C GLU A 382 -19.61 11.68 -4.80
N GLY A 383 -18.72 10.95 -5.50
CA GLY A 383 -18.43 11.18 -6.91
C GLY A 383 -18.30 9.89 -7.72
N GLU A 384 -18.77 9.92 -8.96
CA GLU A 384 -18.61 8.84 -9.95
C GLU A 384 -17.37 9.16 -10.81
N LEU A 385 -16.39 8.26 -10.81
CA LEU A 385 -15.23 8.37 -11.70
C LEU A 385 -15.63 7.89 -13.09
N GLN A 386 -15.48 8.77 -14.06
CA GLN A 386 -15.69 8.51 -15.48
C GLN A 386 -14.34 8.26 -16.12
N PHE A 387 -14.07 6.99 -16.43
CA PHE A 387 -12.82 6.55 -17.05
C PHE A 387 -13.09 5.67 -18.27
N ASN A 388 -12.26 5.81 -19.31
CA ASN A 388 -12.44 5.14 -20.60
C ASN A 388 -11.43 4.01 -20.88
N SER A 389 -10.69 3.52 -19.88
CA SER A 389 -9.68 2.47 -20.10
C SER A 389 -9.83 1.30 -19.14
N SER A 390 -9.72 0.08 -19.67
CA SER A 390 -9.93 -1.17 -18.94
C SER A 390 -8.74 -1.63 -18.09
N ASN A 391 -7.60 -0.92 -18.12
CA ASN A 391 -6.31 -1.42 -17.60
C ASN A 391 -5.59 -0.42 -16.65
N SER A 392 -6.32 0.46 -15.97
CA SER A 392 -5.72 1.40 -15.01
C SER A 392 -5.76 0.88 -13.57
N MET A 393 -4.66 1.05 -12.84
CA MET A 393 -4.64 0.97 -11.38
C MET A 393 -4.87 2.38 -10.82
N LEU A 394 -5.71 2.49 -9.79
CA LEU A 394 -6.12 3.74 -9.15
C LEU A 394 -5.75 3.70 -7.66
N GLU A 395 -4.89 4.62 -7.25
CA GLU A 395 -4.45 4.85 -5.88
C GLU A 395 -4.81 6.28 -5.44
N PHE A 396 -4.95 6.51 -4.14
CA PHE A 396 -5.35 7.80 -3.59
C PHE A 396 -4.32 8.23 -2.57
N GLU A 397 -4.15 9.54 -2.42
CA GLU A 397 -3.33 10.16 -1.39
C GLU A 397 -4.05 11.41 -0.89
N ILE A 398 -4.11 11.59 0.44
CA ILE A 398 -4.65 12.80 1.06
C ILE A 398 -3.47 13.73 1.36
N LYS A 399 -3.58 15.01 0.97
CA LYS A 399 -2.56 16.05 1.17
C LYS A 399 -2.47 16.54 2.60
#